data_AF-A0A416WFF7-F1
#
_entry.id   AF-A0A416WFF7-F1
#
_cell.length_a   1.000
_cell.length_b   1.000
_cell.length_c   1.000
_cell.angle_alpha   90.00
_cell.angle_beta   90.00
_cell.angle_gamma   90.00
#
_symmetry.space_group_name_H-M   'P 1'
#
loop_
_entity.id
_entity.type
_entity.pdbx_description
1 polymer ?
#
loop_
_entity_poly.entity_id
_entity_poly.type
_entity_poly.pdbx_seq_one_letter_code
_entity_poly.pdbx_strand_id
1 'polypeptide(L)'
;MKKYTLIYLALITFSCSEPKQVAVNQYSLQDISTNLEDEKYKIIVNNLKAFYITGNETRSFGQGHTNLTEKFVSEIDKYELATFSYYQFDNKKFYDNPSEENLQACMFPLDKLNIIAFRDGKPELRVIVEQEKNTKLWLINRLTPRYGKTISWLSDSLSNAGTKTCKIFLHGSTREFVTYEKDGTPLYFRITGEPISAAHLCEYFIENYKKWLTQEKYIKEHSELFGDDPTLNE
;
A
#
# COMPACT_ATOMS: atom_id res chain seq x y z
N MET A 1 -48.94 -1.39 56.60
CA MET A 1 -48.72 -0.77 55.27
C MET A 1 -47.66 0.32 55.41
N LYS A 2 -46.69 0.33 54.48
CA LYS A 2 -45.70 1.40 54.19
C LYS A 2 -44.59 1.60 55.24
N LYS A 3 -43.38 1.09 54.93
CA LYS A 3 -42.12 1.88 54.97
C LYS A 3 -40.82 1.11 54.69
N TYR A 4 -40.82 -0.22 54.53
CA TYR A 4 -39.56 -0.98 54.37
C TYR A 4 -39.30 -1.60 52.99
N THR A 5 -40.20 -1.45 52.02
CA THR A 5 -40.04 -2.09 50.69
C THR A 5 -39.37 -1.18 49.64
N LEU A 6 -39.03 0.07 49.98
CA LEU A 6 -38.52 1.05 49.00
C LEU A 6 -37.00 1.30 49.07
N ILE A 7 -36.29 0.68 50.01
CA ILE A 7 -34.83 0.86 50.16
C ILE A 7 -34.04 -0.23 49.40
N TYR A 8 -34.64 -1.40 49.17
CA TYR A 8 -33.98 -2.49 48.43
C TYR A 8 -34.00 -2.34 46.90
N LEU A 9 -34.83 -1.45 46.35
CA LEU A 9 -34.87 -1.18 44.92
C LEU A 9 -33.87 -0.08 44.47
N ALA A 10 -33.23 0.61 45.42
CA ALA A 10 -32.28 1.69 45.12
C ALA A 10 -30.81 1.22 45.08
N LEU A 11 -30.52 -0.03 45.45
CA LEU A 11 -29.16 -0.60 45.48
C LEU A 11 -28.83 -1.52 44.30
N ILE A 12 -29.76 -1.74 43.35
CA ILE A 12 -29.53 -2.59 42.16
C ILE A 12 -29.22 -1.74 40.90
N THR A 13 -29.34 -0.42 40.95
CA THR A 13 -29.02 0.47 39.80
C THR A 13 -27.64 1.12 39.87
N PHE A 14 -26.80 0.73 40.82
CA PHE A 14 -25.39 1.15 40.91
C PHE A 14 -24.40 0.10 40.42
N SER A 15 -24.83 -0.81 39.52
CA SER A 15 -23.91 -1.35 38.53
C SER A 15 -23.69 -0.29 37.45
N CYS A 16 -23.06 0.82 37.85
CA CYS A 16 -22.21 1.58 36.95
C CYS A 16 -21.08 0.63 36.55
N SER A 17 -21.37 -0.23 35.56
CA SER A 17 -20.36 -0.60 34.60
C SER A 17 -19.87 0.72 34.03
N GLU A 18 -18.78 1.25 34.58
CA GLU A 18 -17.91 2.08 33.77
C GLU A 18 -17.66 1.26 32.52
N PRO A 19 -18.07 1.71 31.31
CA PRO A 19 -17.29 1.27 30.18
C PRO A 19 -15.90 1.76 30.53
N LYS A 20 -14.98 0.83 30.80
CA LYS A 20 -13.59 1.09 30.43
C LYS A 20 -13.67 1.40 28.95
N GLN A 21 -13.88 2.68 28.61
CA GLN A 21 -13.31 3.25 27.43
C GLN A 21 -11.82 3.08 27.67
N VAL A 22 -11.33 1.87 27.35
CA VAL A 22 -9.97 1.72 26.89
C VAL A 22 -9.94 2.74 25.77
N ALA A 23 -9.27 3.86 26.01
CA ALA A 23 -8.90 4.75 24.94
C ALA A 23 -8.10 3.87 23.99
N VAL A 24 -8.79 3.32 22.98
CA VAL A 24 -8.12 2.67 21.87
C VAL A 24 -7.36 3.82 21.27
N ASN A 25 -6.05 3.87 21.51
CA ASN A 25 -5.15 4.81 20.87
C ASN A 25 -5.20 4.48 19.38
N GLN A 26 -6.19 5.04 18.70
CA GLN A 26 -6.41 4.84 17.29
C GLN A 26 -5.29 5.62 16.59
N TYR A 27 -4.42 4.89 15.90
CA TYR A 27 -3.39 5.54 15.10
C TYR A 27 -4.06 6.29 13.95
N SER A 28 -3.52 7.44 13.56
CA SER A 28 -3.80 8.01 12.25
C SER A 28 -2.95 7.32 11.19
N LEU A 29 -3.28 7.48 9.90
CA LEU A 29 -2.39 7.01 8.83
C LEU A 29 -1.06 7.78 8.82
N GLN A 30 -1.04 9.01 9.33
CA GLN A 30 0.18 9.78 9.54
C GLN A 30 1.04 9.20 10.68
N ASP A 31 0.44 8.60 11.72
CA ASP A 31 1.18 7.99 12.82
C ASP A 31 1.94 6.72 12.42
N ILE A 32 1.55 6.08 11.32
CA ILE A 32 2.13 4.82 10.81
C ILE A 32 2.92 5.02 9.52
N SER A 33 2.99 6.26 9.03
CA SER A 33 3.80 6.64 7.87
C SER A 33 5.15 7.18 8.32
N THR A 34 6.06 7.35 7.36
CA THR A 34 7.34 8.03 7.57
C THR A 34 7.33 9.33 6.81
N ASN A 35 7.65 10.43 7.48
CA ASN A 35 7.83 11.72 6.84
C ASN A 35 9.06 11.67 5.93
N LEU A 36 8.94 12.24 4.74
CA LEU A 36 10.10 12.50 3.89
C LEU A 36 10.98 13.57 4.55
N GLU A 37 12.30 13.39 4.52
CA GLU A 37 13.22 14.45 4.88
C GLU A 37 12.96 15.70 4.02
N ASP A 38 12.95 16.88 4.64
CA ASP A 38 12.55 18.15 3.99
C ASP A 38 13.27 18.40 2.66
N GLU A 39 14.58 18.12 2.60
CA GLU A 39 15.38 18.32 1.39
C GLU A 39 14.98 17.34 0.28
N LYS A 40 14.76 16.07 0.62
CA LYS A 40 14.30 15.05 -0.33
C LYS A 40 12.89 15.37 -0.83
N TYR A 41 12.00 15.82 0.05
CA TYR A 41 10.65 16.29 -0.30
C TYR A 41 10.73 17.44 -1.32
N LYS A 42 11.50 18.49 -1.03
CA LYS A 42 11.66 19.64 -1.93
C LYS A 42 12.17 19.23 -3.31
N ILE A 43 13.19 18.35 -3.36
CA ILE A 43 13.75 17.84 -4.62
C ILE A 43 12.66 17.13 -5.44
N ILE A 44 11.91 16.21 -4.83
CA ILE A 44 10.84 15.47 -5.51
C ILE A 44 9.78 16.44 -6.05
N VAL A 45 9.25 17.32 -5.20
CA VAL A 45 8.21 18.29 -5.60
C VAL A 45 8.68 19.19 -6.75
N ASN A 46 9.91 19.70 -6.68
CA ASN A 46 10.48 20.55 -7.72
C ASN A 46 10.69 19.79 -9.04
N ASN A 47 11.16 18.54 -8.99
CA ASN A 47 11.32 17.69 -10.17
C ASN A 47 9.97 17.45 -10.85
N LEU A 48 8.95 17.11 -10.06
CA LEU A 48 7.59 16.88 -10.57
C LEU A 48 7.01 18.14 -11.21
N LYS A 49 7.10 19.30 -10.54
CA LYS A 49 6.61 20.57 -11.11
C LYS A 49 7.33 20.93 -12.40
N ALA A 50 8.66 20.88 -12.41
CA ALA A 50 9.43 21.22 -13.60
C ALA A 50 9.10 20.30 -14.79
N PHE A 51 8.94 19.00 -14.55
CA PHE A 51 8.65 18.04 -15.62
C PHE A 51 7.22 18.17 -16.15
N TYR A 52 6.22 18.20 -15.27
CA TYR A 52 4.80 18.10 -15.67
C TYR A 52 4.12 19.46 -15.86
N ILE A 53 4.65 20.56 -15.33
CA ILE A 53 4.09 21.91 -15.54
C ILE A 53 4.84 22.64 -16.67
N THR A 54 6.18 22.70 -16.60
CA THR A 54 6.99 23.42 -17.60
C THR A 54 7.12 22.67 -18.93
N GLY A 55 7.07 21.34 -18.90
CA GLY A 55 7.06 20.50 -20.11
C GLY A 55 5.84 20.72 -21.02
N ASN A 56 4.70 21.13 -20.45
CA ASN A 56 3.47 21.39 -21.19
C ASN A 56 3.48 22.72 -21.96
N GLU A 57 4.30 23.70 -21.57
CA GLU A 57 4.46 24.95 -22.33
C GLU A 57 5.32 24.76 -23.59
N THR A 58 6.06 23.65 -23.71
CA THR A 58 7.08 23.45 -24.76
C THR A 58 6.93 22.18 -25.61
N ARG A 59 5.98 21.27 -25.34
CA ARG A 59 5.88 20.01 -26.09
C ARG A 59 4.46 19.59 -26.50
N SER A 60 4.24 19.55 -27.82
CA SER A 60 3.24 18.73 -28.51
C SER A 60 3.70 17.25 -28.57
N PHE A 61 3.91 16.59 -27.42
CA PHE A 61 4.34 15.18 -27.40
C PHE A 61 3.31 14.27 -26.73
N GLY A 62 2.47 13.64 -27.57
CA GLY A 62 2.38 12.18 -27.75
C GLY A 62 2.31 11.20 -26.57
N GLN A 63 2.16 11.61 -25.32
CA GLN A 63 1.80 10.73 -24.20
C GLN A 63 0.71 11.42 -23.40
N GLY A 64 -0.48 10.82 -23.37
CA GLY A 64 -1.63 11.36 -22.64
C GLY A 64 -1.33 11.43 -21.15
N HIS A 65 -0.75 12.54 -20.70
CA HIS A 65 -0.81 12.92 -19.30
C HIS A 65 -2.29 13.03 -18.95
N THR A 66 -2.76 12.12 -18.09
CA THR A 66 -4.15 12.19 -17.63
C THR A 66 -4.32 13.51 -16.89
N ASN A 67 -5.42 14.21 -17.10
CA ASN A 67 -5.82 15.43 -16.38
C ASN A 67 -5.60 15.31 -14.85
N LEU A 68 -5.69 14.09 -14.30
CA LEU A 68 -5.42 13.80 -12.89
C LEU A 68 -3.96 14.03 -12.46
N THR A 69 -2.97 13.66 -13.27
CA THR A 69 -1.54 13.83 -12.94
C THR A 69 -1.19 15.31 -12.91
N GLU A 70 -1.61 16.07 -13.92
CA GLU A 70 -1.38 17.51 -14.00
C GLU A 70 -2.07 18.26 -12.86
N LYS A 71 -3.32 17.89 -12.56
CA LYS A 71 -4.06 18.43 -11.42
C LYS A 71 -3.35 18.14 -10.10
N PHE A 72 -2.89 16.90 -9.89
CA PHE A 72 -2.14 16.56 -8.68
C PHE A 72 -0.86 17.39 -8.55
N VAL A 73 -0.05 17.47 -9.61
CA VAL A 73 1.23 18.20 -9.56
C VAL A 73 1.03 19.71 -9.36
N SER A 74 0.03 20.31 -10.01
CA SER A 74 -0.31 21.73 -9.83
C SER A 74 -0.83 22.07 -8.42
N GLU A 75 -1.43 21.08 -7.73
CA GLU A 75 -1.94 21.23 -6.37
C GLU A 75 -1.04 20.57 -5.31
N ILE A 76 0.16 20.11 -5.66
CA ILE A 76 0.99 19.27 -4.78
C ILE A 76 1.33 19.95 -3.44
N ASP A 77 1.49 21.27 -3.42
CA ASP A 77 1.75 22.04 -2.18
C ASP A 77 0.55 22.11 -1.25
N LYS A 78 -0.65 21.78 -1.73
CA LYS A 78 -1.87 21.69 -0.93
C LYS A 78 -2.00 20.34 -0.23
N TYR A 79 -1.04 19.43 -0.46
CA TYR A 79 -1.01 18.10 0.13
C TYR A 79 0.12 17.98 1.15
N GLU A 80 -0.20 17.39 2.29
CA GLU A 80 0.81 16.77 3.15
C GLU A 80 1.17 15.41 2.56
N LEU A 81 2.46 15.12 2.39
CA LEU A 81 2.92 13.87 1.78
C LEU A 81 3.63 13.02 2.81
N ALA A 82 3.22 11.75 2.94
CA ALA A 82 3.91 10.80 3.80
C ALA A 82 4.19 9.49 3.06
N THR A 83 5.24 8.78 3.48
CA THR A 83 5.66 7.54 2.83
C THR A 83 5.28 6.30 3.63
N PHE A 84 4.99 5.23 2.90
CA PHE A 84 4.79 3.90 3.45
C PHE A 84 5.86 2.96 2.90
N SER A 85 6.32 2.04 3.73
CA SER A 85 7.31 1.04 3.31
C SER A 85 6.75 0.18 2.18
N TYR A 86 7.49 0.10 1.07
CA TYR A 86 7.05 -0.54 -0.16
C TYR A 86 8.09 -1.55 -0.63
N TYR A 87 7.64 -2.78 -0.87
CA TYR A 87 8.50 -3.93 -1.14
C TYR A 87 8.09 -4.63 -2.42
N GLN A 88 9.06 -5.27 -3.05
CA GLN A 88 8.83 -6.26 -4.09
C GLN A 88 8.99 -7.65 -3.49
N PHE A 89 8.13 -8.56 -3.90
CA PHE A 89 8.26 -9.97 -3.59
C PHE A 89 9.16 -10.65 -4.64
N ASP A 90 10.22 -11.29 -4.16
CA ASP A 90 11.12 -12.13 -4.95
C ASP A 90 10.44 -13.48 -5.24
N ASN A 91 9.73 -13.50 -6.35
CA ASN A 91 9.05 -14.69 -6.86
C ASN A 91 10.02 -15.86 -7.03
N LYS A 92 11.21 -15.60 -7.57
CA LYS A 92 12.17 -16.67 -7.86
C LYS A 92 12.62 -17.32 -6.56
N LYS A 93 13.07 -16.51 -5.60
CA LYS A 93 13.51 -16.99 -4.29
C LYS A 93 12.41 -17.76 -3.56
N PHE A 94 11.17 -17.32 -3.65
CA PHE A 94 10.05 -18.02 -3.04
C PHE A 94 9.77 -19.37 -3.68
N TYR A 95 9.70 -19.44 -5.02
CA TYR A 95 9.37 -20.69 -5.71
C TYR A 95 10.49 -21.74 -5.67
N ASP A 96 11.74 -21.33 -5.42
CA ASP A 96 12.86 -22.25 -5.16
C ASP A 96 12.65 -23.03 -3.83
N ASN A 97 11.94 -22.46 -2.84
CA ASN A 97 11.59 -23.13 -1.58
C ASN A 97 10.30 -22.53 -0.96
N PRO A 98 9.10 -22.88 -1.44
CA PRO A 98 7.87 -22.24 -1.01
C PRO A 98 7.45 -22.71 0.39
N SER A 99 7.45 -21.80 1.37
CA SER A 99 6.96 -22.06 2.72
C SER A 99 6.44 -20.77 3.37
N GLU A 100 5.64 -20.91 4.44
CA GLU A 100 5.09 -19.78 5.19
C GLU A 100 6.20 -18.92 5.82
N GLU A 101 7.25 -19.57 6.32
CA GLU A 101 8.42 -18.92 6.93
C GLU A 101 9.21 -18.09 5.91
N ASN A 102 9.23 -18.53 4.65
CA ASN A 102 9.96 -17.85 3.58
C ASN A 102 9.25 -16.63 3.02
N LEU A 103 7.96 -16.42 3.29
CA LEU A 103 7.21 -15.26 2.78
C LEU A 103 7.88 -13.93 3.13
N GLN A 104 8.24 -13.73 4.40
CA GLN A 104 8.90 -12.50 4.85
C GLN A 104 10.30 -12.33 4.26
N ALA A 105 11.05 -13.43 4.16
CA ALA A 105 12.43 -13.43 3.64
C ALA A 105 12.50 -13.12 2.13
N CYS A 106 11.39 -13.26 1.41
CA CYS A 106 11.30 -12.95 -0.02
C CYS A 106 10.88 -11.50 -0.29
N MET A 107 10.70 -10.66 0.72
CA MET A 107 10.36 -9.24 0.54
C MET A 107 11.62 -8.38 0.58
N PHE A 108 11.88 -7.60 -0.46
CA PHE A 108 12.97 -6.63 -0.50
C PHE A 108 12.44 -5.21 -0.79
N PRO A 109 13.01 -4.16 -0.17
CA PRO A 109 12.56 -2.79 -0.40
C PRO A 109 12.64 -2.42 -1.89
N LEU A 110 11.61 -1.76 -2.39
CA LEU A 110 11.65 -1.17 -3.73
C LEU A 110 12.43 0.13 -3.71
N ASP A 111 13.22 0.37 -4.75
CA ASP A 111 13.83 1.67 -5.04
C ASP A 111 12.79 2.64 -5.65
N LYS A 112 11.63 2.73 -4.99
CA LYS A 112 10.49 3.59 -5.34
C LYS A 112 9.88 4.10 -4.04
N LEU A 113 9.40 5.34 -4.06
CA LEU A 113 8.68 5.90 -2.92
C LEU A 113 7.19 5.71 -3.11
N ASN A 114 6.57 5.04 -2.14
CA ASN A 114 5.12 4.92 -2.04
C ASN A 114 4.59 6.04 -1.16
N ILE A 115 4.11 7.11 -1.80
CA ILE A 115 3.64 8.34 -1.15
C ILE A 115 2.13 8.33 -1.06
N ILE A 116 1.60 8.62 0.13
CA ILE A 116 0.20 8.95 0.36
C ILE A 116 0.08 10.46 0.50
N ALA A 117 -0.82 11.05 -0.28
CA ALA A 117 -1.11 12.47 -0.24
C ALA A 117 -2.37 12.73 0.61
N PHE A 118 -2.23 13.60 1.60
CA PHE A 118 -3.26 13.98 2.56
C PHE A 118 -3.72 15.41 2.30
N ARG A 119 -5.03 15.61 2.30
CA ARG A 119 -5.67 16.94 2.26
C ARG A 119 -6.54 17.09 3.49
N ASP A 120 -6.33 18.16 4.25
CA ASP A 120 -7.03 18.41 5.51
C ASP A 120 -6.99 17.20 6.47
N GLY A 121 -5.81 16.56 6.58
CA GLY A 121 -5.57 15.37 7.39
C GLY A 121 -6.15 14.07 6.83
N LYS A 122 -6.83 14.08 5.68
CA LYS A 122 -7.48 12.90 5.10
C LYS A 122 -6.68 12.34 3.91
N PRO A 123 -6.44 11.02 3.84
CA PRO A 123 -5.76 10.41 2.71
C PRO A 123 -6.64 10.48 1.45
N GLU A 124 -6.16 11.11 0.38
CA GLU A 124 -6.94 11.20 -0.87
C GLU A 124 -6.45 10.18 -1.91
N LEU A 125 -5.15 10.15 -2.17
CA LEU A 125 -4.56 9.42 -3.27
C LEU A 125 -3.17 8.89 -2.91
N ARG A 126 -2.69 7.96 -3.73
CA ARG A 126 -1.33 7.45 -3.68
C ARG A 126 -0.56 7.85 -4.93
N VAL A 127 0.71 8.16 -4.76
CA VAL A 127 1.68 8.36 -5.84
C VAL A 127 2.87 7.44 -5.61
N ILE A 128 3.21 6.63 -6.60
CA ILE A 128 4.49 5.96 -6.66
C ILE A 128 5.43 6.83 -7.48
N VAL A 129 6.52 7.30 -6.88
CA VAL A 129 7.58 8.01 -7.59
C VAL A 129 8.84 7.16 -7.66
N GLU A 130 9.54 7.28 -8.77
CA GLU A 130 10.76 6.53 -9.08
C GLU A 130 11.78 7.49 -9.65
N GLN A 131 13.05 7.28 -9.31
CA GLN A 131 14.13 8.07 -9.87
C GLN A 131 14.53 7.51 -11.23
N GLU A 132 14.44 8.33 -12.28
CA GLU A 132 14.88 7.94 -13.61
C GLU A 132 16.41 7.77 -13.62
N LYS A 133 16.88 6.62 -14.14
CA LYS A 133 18.30 6.22 -14.03
C LYS A 133 19.27 7.22 -14.64
N ASN A 134 18.91 7.84 -15.76
CA ASN A 134 19.79 8.69 -16.57
C ASN A 134 19.79 10.15 -16.08
N THR A 135 18.61 10.74 -15.90
CA THR A 135 18.48 12.16 -15.53
C THR A 135 18.54 12.37 -14.03
N LYS A 136 18.39 11.30 -13.23
CA LYS A 136 18.23 11.34 -11.77
C LYS A 136 16.99 12.13 -11.33
N LEU A 137 16.04 12.39 -12.23
CA LEU A 137 14.79 13.06 -11.91
C LEU A 137 13.82 12.10 -11.22
N TRP A 138 13.13 12.60 -10.20
CA TRP A 138 11.99 11.89 -9.61
C TRP A 138 10.75 12.10 -10.48
N LEU A 139 10.19 11.02 -11.00
CA LEU A 139 9.02 11.03 -11.88
C LEU A 139 7.88 10.19 -11.31
N ILE A 140 6.65 10.52 -11.69
CA ILE A 140 5.47 9.73 -11.30
C ILE A 140 5.46 8.46 -12.13
N ASN A 141 5.63 7.32 -11.47
CA ASN A 141 5.46 6.00 -12.08
C ASN A 141 3.97 5.60 -12.09
N ARG A 142 3.25 5.89 -11.00
CA ARG A 142 1.82 5.53 -10.86
C ARG A 142 1.11 6.52 -9.96
N LEU A 143 -0.10 6.94 -10.37
CA LEU A 143 -1.03 7.68 -9.53
C LEU A 143 -2.28 6.83 -9.32
N THR A 144 -2.66 6.61 -8.06
CA THR A 144 -3.84 5.81 -7.68
C THR A 144 -4.83 6.71 -6.93
N PRO A 145 -5.91 7.19 -7.57
CA PRO A 145 -6.91 8.02 -6.91
C PRO A 145 -7.69 7.19 -5.88
N ARG A 146 -8.22 7.84 -4.85
CA ARG A 146 -9.05 7.23 -3.79
C ARG A 146 -8.34 6.13 -3.00
N TYR A 147 -7.02 6.05 -3.05
CA TYR A 147 -6.25 5.02 -2.34
C TYR A 147 -6.45 5.08 -0.82
N GLY A 148 -6.71 6.27 -0.27
CA GLY A 148 -7.07 6.42 1.15
C GLY A 148 -8.29 5.60 1.57
N LYS A 149 -9.26 5.36 0.68
CA LYS A 149 -10.39 4.46 0.95
C LYS A 149 -9.93 3.00 0.99
N THR A 150 -9.06 2.61 0.06
CA THR A 150 -8.51 1.25 -0.04
C THR A 150 -7.79 0.84 1.25
N ILE A 151 -7.01 1.74 1.84
CA ILE A 151 -6.21 1.47 3.04
C ILE A 151 -6.85 1.99 4.34
N SER A 152 -8.12 2.39 4.32
CA SER A 152 -8.80 2.99 5.48
C SER A 152 -8.88 2.07 6.70
N TRP A 153 -8.78 0.76 6.50
CA TRP A 153 -8.77 -0.27 7.55
C TRP A 153 -7.42 -0.35 8.29
N LEU A 154 -6.32 0.13 7.68
CA LEU A 154 -4.97 -0.21 8.09
C LEU A 154 -4.61 0.34 9.48
N SER A 155 -4.98 1.58 9.75
CA SER A 155 -4.68 2.25 11.03
C SER A 155 -5.30 1.52 12.22
N ASP A 156 -6.57 1.12 12.08
CA ASP A 156 -7.32 0.42 13.13
C ASP A 156 -6.74 -0.98 13.35
N SER A 157 -6.39 -1.66 12.26
CA SER A 157 -5.79 -2.99 12.29
C SER A 157 -4.43 -3.00 12.98
N LEU A 158 -3.61 -1.97 12.73
CA LEU A 158 -2.31 -1.77 13.37
C LEU A 158 -2.42 -1.38 14.85
N SER A 159 -3.37 -0.50 15.19
CA SER A 159 -3.68 -0.16 16.59
C SER A 159 -4.09 -1.41 17.39
N ASN A 160 -4.97 -2.24 16.83
CA ASN A 160 -5.40 -3.51 17.44
C ASN A 160 -4.27 -4.56 17.56
N ALA A 161 -3.21 -4.42 16.75
CA ALA A 161 -2.02 -5.25 16.81
C ALA A 161 -0.91 -4.67 17.69
N GLY A 162 -1.08 -3.45 18.21
CA GLY A 162 -0.08 -2.79 19.04
C GLY A 162 1.19 -2.38 18.29
N THR A 163 1.14 -2.24 16.96
CA THR A 163 2.30 -1.89 16.13
C THR A 163 2.00 -0.72 15.19
N LYS A 164 3.00 0.11 14.89
CA LYS A 164 2.92 1.17 13.87
C LYS A 164 3.60 0.79 12.56
N THR A 165 4.25 -0.37 12.52
CA THR A 165 5.06 -0.80 11.37
C THR A 165 4.28 -1.78 10.50
N CYS A 166 4.36 -1.57 9.20
CA CYS A 166 3.82 -2.49 8.20
C CYS A 166 4.68 -2.49 6.94
N LYS A 167 4.53 -3.52 6.13
CA LYS A 167 5.09 -3.62 4.78
C LYS A 167 3.94 -3.74 3.79
N ILE A 168 3.90 -2.86 2.80
CA ILE A 168 3.08 -3.05 1.60
C ILE A 168 3.99 -3.70 0.57
N PHE A 169 3.59 -4.85 0.01
CA PHE A 169 4.44 -5.58 -0.94
C PHE A 169 3.69 -5.97 -2.21
N LEU A 170 4.42 -5.93 -3.33
CA LEU A 170 3.97 -6.33 -4.65
C LEU A 170 4.32 -7.79 -4.93
N HIS A 171 3.33 -8.60 -5.27
CA HIS A 171 3.50 -9.92 -5.88
C HIS A 171 3.26 -9.84 -7.39
N GLY A 172 4.25 -10.24 -8.18
CA GLY A 172 4.27 -9.96 -9.62
C GLY A 172 4.31 -8.46 -9.90
N SER A 173 3.56 -8.00 -10.91
CA SER A 173 3.62 -6.60 -11.37
C SER A 173 2.51 -5.70 -10.81
N THR A 174 1.45 -6.28 -10.23
CA THR A 174 0.22 -5.52 -9.92
C THR A 174 -0.47 -5.87 -8.61
N ARG A 175 -0.20 -7.02 -8.00
CA ARG A 175 -0.97 -7.47 -6.83
C ARG A 175 -0.32 -6.98 -5.55
N GLU A 176 -1.10 -6.29 -4.74
CA GLU A 176 -0.60 -5.66 -3.51
C GLU A 176 -1.19 -6.32 -2.28
N PHE A 177 -0.31 -6.55 -1.31
CA PHE A 177 -0.61 -7.15 -0.03
C PHE A 177 -0.01 -6.31 1.08
N VAL A 178 -0.52 -6.48 2.30
CA VAL A 178 0.00 -5.87 3.50
C VAL A 178 0.41 -6.95 4.48
N THR A 179 1.53 -6.75 5.14
CA THR A 179 1.92 -7.57 6.29
C THR A 179 2.45 -6.71 7.43
N TYR A 180 2.16 -7.13 8.64
CA TYR A 180 2.70 -6.59 9.89
C TYR A 180 2.69 -7.68 10.95
N GLU A 181 3.44 -7.49 12.03
CA GLU A 181 3.55 -8.46 13.10
C GLU A 181 2.59 -8.14 14.25
N LYS A 182 1.98 -9.18 14.81
CA LYS A 182 1.27 -9.14 16.09
C LYS A 182 1.85 -10.21 16.98
N ASP A 183 2.37 -9.82 18.14
CA ASP A 183 2.99 -10.75 19.11
C ASP A 183 4.06 -11.66 18.47
N GLY A 184 4.87 -11.08 17.56
CA GLY A 184 5.92 -11.81 16.82
C GLY A 184 5.41 -12.72 15.69
N THR A 185 4.10 -12.79 15.46
CA THR A 185 3.50 -13.56 14.36
C THR A 185 3.16 -12.66 13.18
N PRO A 186 3.61 -12.96 11.96
CA PRO A 186 3.26 -12.17 10.78
C PRO A 186 1.79 -12.41 10.40
N LEU A 187 1.05 -11.33 10.24
CA LEU A 187 -0.30 -11.33 9.68
C LEU A 187 -0.24 -10.82 8.23
N TYR A 188 -1.12 -11.34 7.38
CA TYR A 188 -1.18 -10.97 5.97
C TYR A 188 -2.59 -10.57 5.59
N PHE A 189 -2.66 -9.58 4.70
CA PHE A 189 -3.92 -9.01 4.22
C PHE A 189 -3.79 -8.70 2.73
N ARG A 190 -4.90 -8.77 2.01
CA ARG A 190 -5.02 -8.06 0.73
C ARG A 190 -4.97 -6.56 0.99
N ILE A 191 -4.59 -5.76 0.00
CA ILE A 191 -4.53 -4.30 0.18
C ILE A 191 -5.87 -3.67 0.61
N THR A 192 -6.99 -4.33 0.31
CA THR A 192 -8.35 -3.96 0.72
C THR A 192 -8.71 -4.29 2.17
N GLY A 193 -7.84 -5.01 2.89
CA GLY A 193 -8.02 -5.34 4.31
C GLY A 193 -8.59 -6.72 4.60
N GLU A 194 -8.88 -7.51 3.57
CA GLU A 194 -9.27 -8.90 3.73
C GLU A 194 -8.10 -9.72 4.29
N PRO A 195 -8.23 -10.34 5.48
CA PRO A 195 -7.18 -11.16 6.05
C PRO A 195 -6.96 -12.42 5.21
N ILE A 196 -5.70 -12.86 5.13
CA ILE A 196 -5.29 -14.09 4.46
C ILE A 196 -4.27 -14.80 5.35
N SER A 197 -4.48 -16.09 5.62
CA SER A 197 -3.48 -16.90 6.33
C SER A 197 -2.22 -17.07 5.48
N ALA A 198 -1.06 -17.22 6.11
CA ALA A 198 0.19 -17.51 5.41
C ALA A 198 0.08 -18.76 4.52
N ALA A 199 -0.49 -19.86 5.03
CA ALA A 199 -0.77 -21.08 4.25
C ALA A 199 -1.51 -20.77 2.94
N HIS A 200 -2.67 -20.11 3.03
CA HIS A 200 -3.47 -19.76 1.86
C HIS A 200 -2.77 -18.77 0.92
N LEU A 201 -1.96 -17.85 1.45
CA LEU A 201 -1.17 -16.93 0.61
C LEU A 201 -0.10 -17.70 -0.18
N CYS A 202 0.61 -18.63 0.45
CA CYS A 202 1.56 -19.52 -0.21
C CYS A 202 0.89 -20.34 -1.31
N GLU A 203 -0.24 -20.98 -0.98
CA GLU A 203 -1.02 -21.79 -1.91
C GLU A 203 -1.47 -20.95 -3.11
N TYR A 204 -2.02 -19.76 -2.87
CA TYR A 204 -2.38 -18.80 -3.90
C TYR A 204 -1.19 -18.44 -4.80
N PHE A 205 -0.01 -18.15 -4.25
CA PHE A 205 1.18 -17.83 -5.05
C PHE A 205 1.62 -19.00 -5.92
N ILE A 206 1.69 -20.21 -5.36
CA ILE A 206 2.08 -21.43 -6.08
C ILE A 206 1.09 -21.73 -7.21
N GLU A 207 -0.22 -21.64 -6.96
CA GLU A 207 -1.23 -21.91 -7.98
C GLU A 207 -1.15 -20.91 -9.14
N ASN A 208 -0.96 -19.62 -8.84
CA ASN A 208 -0.79 -18.61 -9.88
C ASN A 208 0.49 -18.84 -10.70
N TYR A 209 1.57 -19.28 -10.06
CA TYR A 209 2.79 -19.63 -10.76
C TYR A 209 2.61 -20.83 -11.70
N LYS A 210 1.93 -21.89 -11.24
CA LYS A 210 1.60 -23.05 -12.08
C LYS A 210 0.74 -22.66 -13.30
N LYS A 211 -0.24 -21.79 -13.10
CA LYS A 211 -1.07 -21.24 -14.19
C LYS A 211 -0.22 -20.44 -15.18
N TRP A 212 0.68 -19.59 -14.68
CA TRP A 212 1.59 -18.82 -15.51
C TRP A 212 2.53 -19.73 -16.34
N LEU A 213 3.12 -20.77 -15.73
CA LEU A 213 3.95 -21.74 -16.45
C LEU A 213 3.19 -22.47 -17.55
N THR A 214 1.91 -22.82 -17.30
CA THR A 214 1.06 -23.45 -18.30
C THR A 214 0.78 -22.50 -19.46
N GLN A 215 0.51 -21.22 -19.16
CA GLN A 215 0.30 -20.19 -20.17
C GLN A 215 1.57 -19.91 -20.98
N GLU A 216 2.72 -19.82 -20.32
CA GLU A 216 4.01 -19.61 -20.99
C GLU A 216 4.35 -20.78 -21.92
N LYS A 217 4.12 -22.01 -21.47
CA LYS A 217 4.27 -23.21 -22.31
C LYS A 217 3.34 -23.15 -23.52
N TYR A 218 2.07 -22.82 -23.31
CA TYR A 218 1.09 -22.69 -24.40
C TYR A 218 1.51 -21.64 -25.42
N ILE A 219 1.98 -20.46 -24.98
CA ILE A 219 2.46 -19.39 -25.86
C ILE A 219 3.67 -19.86 -26.68
N LYS A 220 4.60 -20.60 -26.08
CA LYS A 220 5.78 -21.14 -26.78
C LYS A 220 5.42 -22.23 -27.78
N GLU A 221 4.45 -23.10 -27.45
CA GLU A 221 3.99 -24.18 -28.33
C GLU A 221 3.09 -23.66 -29.46
N HIS A 222 2.48 -22.49 -29.28
CA HIS A 222 1.55 -21.86 -30.22
C HIS A 222 1.98 -20.44 -30.60
N SER A 223 3.28 -20.20 -30.82
CA SER A 223 3.80 -18.87 -31.13
C SER A 223 3.14 -18.26 -32.37
N GLU A 224 2.66 -19.09 -33.30
CA GLU A 224 1.88 -18.68 -34.48
C GLU A 224 0.58 -17.92 -34.14
N LEU A 225 0.01 -18.13 -32.95
CA LEU A 225 -1.23 -17.47 -32.51
C LEU A 225 -0.98 -16.10 -31.87
N PHE A 226 0.25 -15.80 -31.48
CA PHE A 226 0.60 -14.62 -30.68
C PHE A 226 1.52 -13.63 -31.40
N GLY A 227 1.96 -13.96 -32.62
CA GLY A 227 2.92 -13.16 -33.38
C GLY A 227 4.36 -13.38 -32.91
N ASP A 228 5.32 -12.88 -33.67
CA ASP A 228 6.74 -12.98 -33.29
C ASP A 228 7.00 -12.29 -31.95
N ASP A 229 7.86 -12.91 -31.14
CA ASP A 229 8.31 -12.34 -29.87
C ASP A 229 8.91 -10.94 -30.14
N PRO A 230 8.39 -9.86 -29.52
CA PRO A 230 8.93 -8.52 -29.71
C PRO A 230 10.39 -8.38 -29.24
N THR A 231 10.96 -9.40 -28.60
CA THR A 231 12.38 -9.46 -28.23
C THR A 231 13.31 -10.06 -29.30
N LEU A 232 12.79 -10.51 -30.45
CA LEU A 232 13.58 -11.06 -31.56
C LEU A 232 13.86 -10.05 -32.70
N ASN A 233 13.44 -8.80 -32.56
CA ASN A 233 13.82 -7.72 -33.47
C ASN A 233 14.89 -6.82 -32.82
N GLU A 234 16.12 -7.34 -32.71
CA GLU A 234 17.35 -6.55 -32.64
C GLU A 234 18.14 -6.68 -33.94
#